data_AF-A0AAD8EMJ6-F1
#
_entry.id   AF-A0AAD8EMJ6-F1
#
_cell.length_a   1.000
_cell.length_b   1.000
_cell.length_c   1.000
_cell.angle_alpha   90.00
_cell.angle_beta   90.00
_cell.angle_gamma   90.00
#
_symmetry.space_group_name_H-M   'P 1'
#
loop_
_entity.id
_entity.type
_entity.pdbx_description
1 polymer ?
#
loop_
_entity_poly.entity_id
_entity_poly.type
_entity_poly.pdbx_seq_one_letter_code
_entity_poly.pdbx_strand_id
1 'polypeptide(L)' 'LWPMMKGNFNNVHWDDLIPLVLPACMAMFTDVTWQEVIWMWMWITVASSLVFHIIAFNGAHHHPDIFHEGDAP' A
#
# COMPACT_ATOMS: atom_id res chain seq x y z
N LEU A 1 4.11 -10.37 5.99
CA LEU A 1 4.02 -10.10 7.45
C LEU A 1 3.60 -11.32 8.30
N TRP A 2 2.52 -12.04 7.97
CA TRP A 2 2.07 -13.22 8.75
C TRP A 2 3.14 -14.34 8.94
N PRO A 3 3.98 -14.67 7.94
CA PRO A 3 5.09 -15.62 8.14
C PRO A 3 6.20 -15.10 9.07
N MET A 4 6.54 -13.81 8.98
CA MET A 4 7.52 -13.16 9.87
C MET A 4 7.06 -13.15 11.32
N MET A 5 5.77 -12.97 11.60
CA MET A 5 5.22 -13.01 12.96
C MET A 5 5.37 -14.39 13.61
N LYS A 6 5.56 -15.45 12.81
CA LYS A 6 5.87 -16.82 13.26
C LYS A 6 7.38 -17.11 13.31
N GLY A 7 8.22 -16.08 13.16
CA GLY A 7 9.69 -16.21 13.15
C GLY A 7 10.27 -16.80 11.86
N ASN A 8 9.48 -16.95 10.80
CA ASN A 8 9.97 -17.44 9.52
C ASN A 8 10.39 -16.25 8.64
N PHE A 9 11.70 -16.04 8.58
CA PHE A 9 12.33 -14.97 7.80
C PHE A 9 12.85 -15.41 6.42
N ASN A 10 12.60 -16.67 6.01
CA ASN A 10 13.16 -17.21 4.76
C ASN A 10 12.65 -16.52 3.48
N ASN A 11 11.62 -15.68 3.58
CA ASN A 11 11.01 -14.97 2.46
C ASN A 11 10.98 -13.44 2.68
N VAL A 12 11.88 -12.90 3.51
CA VAL A 12 12.01 -11.45 3.68
C VAL A 12 12.93 -10.93 2.59
N HIS A 13 12.44 -9.98 1.81
CA HIS A 13 13.20 -9.32 0.76
C HIS A 13 13.50 -7.87 1.13
N TRP A 14 14.50 -7.27 0.49
CA TRP A 14 14.83 -5.86 0.70
C TRP A 14 13.67 -4.91 0.35
N ASP A 15 12.83 -5.32 -0.60
CA ASP A 15 11.66 -4.56 -1.05
C ASP A 15 10.58 -4.43 0.05
N ASP A 16 10.56 -5.36 1.02
CA ASP A 16 9.64 -5.29 2.17
C ASP A 16 9.92 -4.07 3.07
N LEU A 17 11.09 -3.43 2.94
CA LEU A 17 11.47 -2.22 3.67
C LEU A 17 11.05 -0.93 2.98
N ILE A 18 10.64 -0.97 1.71
CA ILE A 18 10.24 0.23 0.95
C ILE A 18 9.15 1.05 1.68
N PRO A 19 8.10 0.44 2.28
CA PRO A 19 7.08 1.20 3.00
C PRO A 19 7.62 1.98 4.21
N LEU A 20 8.78 1.60 4.74
CA LEU A 20 9.42 2.23 5.90
C LEU A 20 10.26 3.46 5.55
N VAL A 21 10.48 3.74 4.25
CA VAL A 21 11.24 4.93 3.81
C VAL A 21 10.59 6.23 4.28
N LEU A 22 9.26 6.35 4.15
CA LEU A 22 8.53 7.54 4.57
C LEU A 22 8.59 7.79 6.09
N PRO A 23 8.25 6.85 6.98
CA PRO A 23 8.37 7.06 8.41
C PRO A 23 9.82 7.27 8.85
N ALA A 24 10.80 6.62 8.19
CA ALA A 24 12.22 6.88 8.45
C ALA A 24 12.60 8.32 8.11
N CYS A 25 12.20 8.84 6.94
CA CYS A 25 12.46 10.23 6.56
C CYS A 25 11.81 11.23 7.54
N MET A 26 10.56 11.00 7.93
CA MET A 26 9.89 11.85 8.93
C MET A 26 10.66 11.85 10.25
N ALA A 27 11.07 10.68 10.75
CA ALA A 27 11.81 10.57 12.00
C ALA A 27 13.23 11.18 11.94
N MET A 28 13.90 11.15 10.79
CA MET A 28 15.28 11.63 10.65
C MET A 28 15.38 13.14 10.38
N PHE A 29 14.42 13.72 9.67
CA PHE A 29 14.55 15.08 9.13
C PHE A 29 13.60 16.09 9.77
N THR A 30 12.81 15.69 10.77
CA THR A 30 11.85 16.58 11.44
C THR A 30 11.93 16.40 12.95
N ASP A 31 11.52 17.45 13.69
CA ASP A 31 11.42 17.43 15.16
C ASP A 31 9.99 17.11 15.58
N VAL A 32 9.53 15.90 15.24
CA VAL A 32 8.20 15.40 15.57
C VAL A 32 8.31 14.15 16.43
N THR A 33 7.28 13.89 17.24
CA THR A 33 7.21 12.70 18.07
C THR A 33 7.00 11.43 17.24
N TRP A 34 7.42 10.28 17.77
CA TRP A 34 7.14 8.98 17.15
C TRP A 34 5.65 8.71 16.92
N GLN A 35 4.79 9.22 17.81
CA GLN A 35 3.35 9.11 17.68
C GLN A 35 2.85 9.85 16.44
N GLU A 36 3.36 11.05 16.17
CA GLU A 36 3.03 11.83 14.98
C GLU A 36 3.53 11.16 13.70
N VAL A 37 4.75 10.61 13.70
CA VAL A 37 5.30 9.84 12.57
C VAL A 37 4.39 8.67 12.21
N ILE A 38 4.02 7.86 13.20
CA ILE A 38 3.17 6.67 12.99
C ILE A 38 1.79 7.10 12.52
N TRP A 39 1.19 8.12 13.14
CA TRP A 39 -0.13 8.58 12.73
C TRP A 39 -0.16 9.09 11.30
N MET A 40 0.82 9.93 10.94
CA MET A 40 0.92 10.46 9.59
C MET A 40 1.20 9.35 8.56
N TRP A 41 2.06 8.39 8.89
CA TRP A 41 2.33 7.24 8.02
C TRP A 41 1.08 6.38 7.77
N MET A 42 0.29 6.10 8.80
CA MET A 42 -0.98 5.38 8.66
C MET A 42 -1.99 6.19 7.83
N TRP A 43 -2.09 7.50 8.06
CA TRP A 43 -2.95 8.39 7.29
C TRP A 43 -2.60 8.38 5.80
N ILE A 44 -1.33 8.56 5.45
CA ILE A 44 -0.83 8.50 4.06
C ILE A 44 -1.18 7.16 3.43
N THR A 45 -0.96 6.06 4.16
CA THR A 45 -1.22 4.70 3.66
C THR A 45 -2.70 4.49 3.35
N VAL A 46 -3.60 4.88 4.25
CA VAL A 46 -5.05 4.76 4.05
C VAL A 46 -5.53 5.65 2.90
N ALA A 47 -5.12 6.92 2.88
CA ALA A 47 -5.51 7.86 1.83
C ALA A 47 -5.04 7.40 0.45
N SER A 48 -3.78 6.96 0.35
CA SER A 48 -3.22 6.42 -0.90
C SER A 48 -3.97 5.17 -1.34
N SER A 49 -4.24 4.25 -0.40
CA SER A 49 -4.99 3.02 -0.70
C SER A 49 -6.37 3.33 -1.28
N LEU A 50 -7.09 4.30 -0.69
CA LEU A 50 -8.39 4.75 -1.19
C LEU A 50 -8.28 5.33 -2.61
N VAL A 51 -7.31 6.22 -2.85
CA VAL A 51 -7.11 6.85 -4.17
C VAL A 51 -6.79 5.80 -5.22
N PHE A 52 -5.86 4.89 -4.96
CA PHE A 52 -5.54 3.79 -5.88
C PHE A 52 -6.74 2.87 -6.11
N HIS A 53 -7.57 2.64 -5.09
CA HIS A 53 -8.80 1.87 -5.24
C HIS A 53 -9.82 2.56 -6.16
N ILE A 54 -10.01 3.87 -5.99
CA ILE A 54 -10.90 4.65 -6.85
C ILE A 54 -10.38 4.62 -8.30
N ILE A 55 -9.08 4.83 -8.50
CA ILE A 55 -8.47 4.76 -9.85
C ILE A 55 -8.66 3.37 -10.45
N ALA A 56 -8.39 2.30 -9.70
CA ALA A 56 -8.55 0.92 -10.18
C ALA A 56 -10.02 0.59 -10.50
N PHE A 57 -10.96 1.01 -9.64
CA PHE A 57 -12.39 0.81 -9.86
C PHE A 57 -12.88 1.52 -11.12
N ASN A 58 -12.45 2.76 -11.35
CA ASN A 58 -12.76 3.50 -12.56
C ASN A 58 -11.96 3.01 -13.79
N GLY A 59 -10.79 2.38 -13.60
CA GLY A 59 -10.01 1.81 -14.71
C GLY A 59 -10.48 0.42 -15.12
N ALA A 60 -11.22 -0.28 -14.25
CA ALA A 60 -11.66 -1.65 -14.47
C ALA A 60 -12.55 -1.80 -15.70
N HIS A 61 -13.32 -0.77 -16.08
CA HIS A 61 -14.12 -0.82 -17.33
C HIS A 61 -13.28 -0.87 -18.61
N HIS A 62 -11.97 -0.61 -18.54
CA HIS A 62 -11.05 -0.78 -19.67
C HIS A 62 -10.39 -2.16 -19.70
N HIS A 63 -10.68 -3.03 -18.72
CA HIS A 63 -10.16 -4.39 -18.74
C HIS A 63 -11.03 -5.24 -19.68
N PRO A 64 -10.46 -5.76 -20.80
CA PRO A 64 -11.24 -6.41 -21.85
C PRO A 64 -12.06 -7.59 -21.33
N ASP A 65 -11.57 -8.29 -20.32
CA ASP A 65 -12.19 -9.52 -19.82
C ASP A 65 -13.30 -9.33 -18.76
N ILE A 66 -13.62 -8.09 -18.34
CA ILE A 66 -14.57 -7.84 -17.22
C ILE A 66 -16.03 -7.75 -17.68
N PHE A 67 -16.29 -7.24 -18.89
CA PHE A 67 -17.64 -7.10 -19.42
C PHE A 67 -17.72 -7.67 -20.85
N HIS A 68 -18.05 -8.95 -20.95
CA HIS A 68 -18.47 -9.60 -22.21
C HIS A 68 -20.01 -9.75 -22.27
N GLU A 69 -20.77 -8.86 -21.64
CA GLU A 69 -22.24 -8.87 -21.73
C GLU A 69 -22.68 -8.28 -23.08
N GLY A 70 -22.55 -9.08 -24.13
CA GLY A 70 -22.89 -8.71 -25.50
C GLY A 70 -22.41 -9.72 -26.56
N ASP A 71 -21.41 -10.55 -26.24
CA ASP A 71 -20.89 -11.56 -27.17
C ASP A 71 -21.70 -12.88 -27.13
N ALA A 72 -23.02 -12.75 -27.17
CA ALA A 72 -23.92 -13.85 -27.51
C ALA A 72 -24.47 -13.61 -28.94
N PRO A 73 -24.40 -14.59 -29.86
CA PRO A 73 -24.93 -14.47 -31.22
C PRO A 73 -26.45 -14.32 -31.27
#